data_AF-A0A0X8D9E2-F1
#
_entry.id   AF-A0A0X8D9E2-F1
#
_cell.length_a   1.000
_cell.length_b   1.000
_cell.length_c   1.000
_cell.angle_alpha   90.00
_cell.angle_beta   90.00
_cell.angle_gamma   90.00
#
_symmetry.space_group_name_H-M   'P 1'
#
loop_
_entity.id
_entity.type
_entity.pdbx_description
1 polymer ?
#
loop_
_entity_poly.entity_id
_entity_poly.type
_entity_poly.pdbx_seq_one_letter_code
_entity_poly.pdbx_strand_id
1 'polypeptide(L)'
;MNTRPKHEAARRKKRKKKTWEDHPAMKLSAHQWKLMGFLGKIDGKMFHTNPNYARAVLQWAWREWQLFTSEKSKEAFHVLLIGKYLANEKAAEDFVRKTEKDTGIESLWERAVKMHQLPKDLWAEWAKRADVIVRELVEAIRNEEKAADLEGTIQRELQKMKERTA
;
A
#
# COMPACT_ATOMS: atom_id res chain seq x y z
N MET A 1 -55.48 32.55 -11.12
CA MET A 1 -54.93 31.53 -12.04
C MET A 1 -53.48 31.30 -11.66
N ASN A 2 -53.19 30.18 -11.00
CA ASN A 2 -51.88 29.92 -10.38
C ASN A 2 -51.14 28.88 -11.23
N THR A 3 -50.26 29.32 -12.12
CA THR A 3 -49.43 28.46 -12.97
C THR A 3 -48.26 27.92 -12.16
N ARG A 4 -48.43 26.72 -11.59
CA ARG A 4 -47.31 25.96 -10.99
C ARG A 4 -46.22 25.72 -12.05
N PRO A 5 -44.93 25.90 -11.71
CA PRO A 5 -43.87 25.91 -12.70
C PRO A 5 -43.53 24.49 -13.15
N LYS A 6 -43.56 24.25 -14.46
CA LYS A 6 -43.06 23.04 -15.17
C LYS A 6 -41.59 22.69 -14.86
N HIS A 7 -40.88 23.48 -14.06
CA HIS A 7 -39.46 23.31 -13.74
C HIS A 7 -39.17 22.30 -12.62
N GLU A 8 -40.16 21.92 -11.80
CA GLU A 8 -39.93 20.95 -10.71
C GLU A 8 -39.89 19.49 -11.21
N ALA A 9 -40.63 19.19 -12.29
CA ALA A 9 -40.63 17.87 -12.93
C ALA A 9 -39.30 17.54 -13.66
N ALA A 10 -38.59 18.55 -14.16
CA ALA A 10 -37.32 18.38 -14.86
C ALA A 10 -36.10 18.23 -13.93
N ARG A 11 -36.21 18.65 -12.65
CA ARG A 11 -35.16 18.46 -11.63
C ARG A 11 -35.15 17.05 -11.03
N ARG A 12 -36.22 16.27 -11.20
CA ARG A 12 -36.19 14.80 -11.10
C ARG A 12 -35.49 14.20 -12.34
N LYS A 13 -34.28 14.68 -12.67
CA LYS A 13 -33.34 13.87 -13.46
C LYS A 13 -33.17 12.57 -12.69
N LYS A 14 -33.78 11.51 -13.21
CA LYS A 14 -33.56 10.09 -12.91
C LYS A 14 -32.41 9.93 -11.91
N ARG A 15 -32.72 9.86 -10.61
CA ARG A 15 -31.83 9.17 -9.67
C ARG A 15 -31.75 7.75 -10.21
N LYS A 16 -30.77 7.48 -11.09
CA LYS A 16 -30.51 6.13 -11.59
C LYS A 16 -30.42 5.28 -10.33
N LYS A 17 -31.31 4.31 -10.19
CA LYS A 17 -31.25 3.38 -9.05
C LYS A 17 -29.84 2.79 -9.13
N LYS A 18 -28.98 3.08 -8.14
CA LYS A 18 -27.65 2.48 -8.07
C LYS A 18 -27.84 0.98 -8.20
N THR A 19 -27.35 0.41 -9.29
CA THR A 19 -27.42 -1.04 -9.47
C THR A 19 -26.28 -1.65 -8.66
N TRP A 20 -26.34 -2.96 -8.43
CA TRP A 20 -25.24 -3.68 -7.77
C TRP A 20 -23.95 -3.61 -8.60
N GLU A 21 -24.07 -3.44 -9.93
CA GLU A 21 -22.97 -3.21 -10.87
C GLU A 21 -22.20 -1.91 -10.57
N ASP A 22 -22.85 -0.92 -9.95
CA ASP A 22 -22.22 0.35 -9.58
C ASP A 22 -21.34 0.26 -8.32
N HIS A 23 -21.35 -0.88 -7.61
CA HIS A 23 -20.59 -1.03 -6.37
C HIS A 23 -19.07 -0.99 -6.63
N PRO A 24 -18.25 -0.27 -5.83
CA PRO A 24 -16.82 -0.12 -6.11
C PRO A 24 -16.06 -1.47 -6.17
N ALA A 25 -16.41 -2.44 -5.33
CA ALA A 25 -15.82 -3.80 -5.40
C ALA A 25 -16.07 -4.52 -6.74
N MET A 26 -17.10 -4.14 -7.51
CA MET A 26 -17.34 -4.68 -8.85
C MET A 26 -16.30 -4.20 -9.88
N LYS A 27 -15.57 -3.11 -9.59
CA LYS A 27 -14.51 -2.62 -10.47
C LYS A 27 -13.18 -3.34 -10.24
N LEU A 28 -13.04 -4.04 -9.12
CA LEU A 28 -11.84 -4.81 -8.82
C LEU A 28 -11.71 -6.01 -9.78
N SER A 29 -10.47 -6.30 -10.14
CA SER A 29 -10.12 -7.46 -10.97
C SER A 29 -10.20 -8.76 -10.15
N ALA A 30 -10.30 -9.91 -10.83
CA ALA A 30 -10.30 -11.20 -10.14
C ALA A 30 -8.99 -11.43 -9.35
N HIS A 31 -7.86 -10.90 -9.84
CA HIS A 31 -6.59 -10.93 -9.12
C HIS A 31 -6.64 -10.13 -7.82
N GLN A 32 -7.23 -8.92 -7.84
CA GLN A 32 -7.40 -8.10 -6.63
C GLN A 32 -8.28 -8.78 -5.58
N TRP A 33 -9.32 -9.51 -6.01
CA TRP A 33 -10.11 -10.34 -5.10
C TRP A 33 -9.28 -11.43 -4.43
N LYS A 34 -8.39 -12.10 -5.19
CA LYS A 34 -7.47 -13.10 -4.65
C LYS A 34 -6.46 -12.52 -3.67
N LEU A 35 -5.93 -11.33 -3.93
CA LEU A 35 -5.01 -10.65 -3.00
C LEU A 35 -5.64 -10.40 -1.62
N MET A 36 -6.96 -10.21 -1.57
CA MET A 36 -7.74 -10.06 -0.34
C MET A 36 -8.18 -11.40 0.28
N GLY A 37 -7.76 -12.54 -0.27
CA GLY A 37 -8.10 -13.87 0.25
C GLY A 37 -9.42 -14.46 -0.29
N PHE A 38 -10.07 -13.83 -1.28
CA PHE A 38 -11.25 -14.42 -1.92
C PHE A 38 -10.84 -15.42 -3.00
N LEU A 39 -11.53 -16.56 -3.08
CA LEU A 39 -11.29 -17.58 -4.11
C LEU A 39 -11.59 -17.07 -5.52
N GLY A 40 -12.52 -16.12 -5.64
CA GLY A 40 -12.91 -15.51 -6.90
C GLY A 40 -13.88 -14.35 -6.69
N LYS A 41 -14.15 -13.65 -7.80
CA LYS A 41 -15.14 -12.57 -7.82
C LYS A 41 -16.54 -13.14 -7.71
N ILE A 42 -17.46 -12.39 -7.10
CA ILE A 42 -18.86 -12.78 -7.03
C ILE A 42 -19.47 -12.94 -8.43
N ASP A 43 -20.20 -14.05 -8.64
CA ASP A 43 -20.94 -14.31 -9.87
C ASP A 43 -22.19 -13.41 -9.93
N GLY A 44 -22.44 -12.82 -11.10
CA GLY A 44 -23.66 -12.07 -11.43
C GLY A 44 -24.94 -12.84 -11.09
N LYS A 45 -24.94 -14.17 -11.24
CA LYS A 45 -26.08 -15.02 -10.89
C LYS A 45 -26.51 -14.91 -9.43
N MET A 46 -25.57 -14.67 -8.51
CA MET A 46 -25.88 -14.53 -7.08
C MET A 46 -26.74 -13.30 -6.78
N PHE A 47 -26.73 -12.27 -7.62
CA PHE A 47 -27.59 -11.10 -7.44
C PHE A 47 -29.06 -11.39 -7.76
N HIS A 48 -29.35 -12.46 -8.50
CA HIS A 48 -30.71 -12.90 -8.79
C HIS A 48 -31.22 -13.94 -7.78
N THR A 49 -30.35 -14.85 -7.34
CA THR A 49 -30.72 -15.93 -6.42
C THR A 49 -30.70 -15.51 -4.95
N ASN A 50 -29.72 -14.71 -4.54
CA ASN A 50 -29.61 -14.22 -3.16
C ASN A 50 -29.05 -12.78 -3.12
N PRO A 51 -29.87 -11.77 -3.45
CA PRO A 51 -29.41 -10.38 -3.58
C PRO A 51 -28.85 -9.79 -2.28
N ASN A 52 -29.36 -10.23 -1.12
CA ASN A 52 -28.89 -9.74 0.18
C ASN A 52 -27.48 -10.28 0.48
N TYR A 53 -27.26 -11.57 0.28
CA TYR A 53 -25.93 -12.16 0.41
C TYR A 53 -24.94 -11.54 -0.56
N ALA A 54 -25.34 -11.37 -1.83
CA ALA A 54 -24.46 -10.78 -2.84
C ALA A 54 -24.04 -9.34 -2.50
N ARG A 55 -24.95 -8.53 -1.96
CA ARG A 55 -24.62 -7.19 -1.44
C ARG A 55 -23.70 -7.24 -0.22
N ALA A 56 -23.92 -8.17 0.70
CA ALA A 56 -23.06 -8.32 1.88
C ALA A 56 -21.62 -8.69 1.48
N VAL A 57 -21.46 -9.63 0.54
CA VAL A 57 -20.15 -10.00 -0.01
C VAL A 57 -19.45 -8.82 -0.68
N LEU A 58 -20.18 -8.00 -1.46
CA LEU A 58 -19.59 -6.81 -2.09
C LEU A 58 -19.11 -5.78 -1.07
N GLN A 59 -19.88 -5.56 0.00
CA GLN A 59 -19.48 -4.66 1.08
C GLN A 59 -18.24 -5.19 1.81
N TRP A 60 -18.22 -6.49 2.09
CA TRP A 60 -17.08 -7.15 2.70
C TRP A 60 -15.84 -7.03 1.83
N ALA A 61 -15.89 -7.45 0.57
CA ALA A 61 -14.77 -7.34 -0.37
C ALA A 61 -14.27 -5.89 -0.52
N TRP A 62 -15.16 -4.90 -0.49
CA TRP A 62 -14.74 -3.50 -0.53
C TRP A 62 -14.01 -3.07 0.74
N ARG A 63 -14.50 -3.48 1.91
CA ARG A 63 -13.81 -3.21 3.18
C ARG A 63 -12.42 -3.84 3.21
N GLU A 64 -12.30 -5.09 2.78
CA GLU A 64 -11.01 -5.77 2.67
C GLU A 64 -10.07 -5.04 1.72
N TRP A 65 -10.57 -4.53 0.59
CA TRP A 65 -9.76 -3.76 -0.35
C TRP A 65 -9.23 -2.47 0.27
N GLN A 66 -10.08 -1.77 1.02
CA GLN A 66 -9.70 -0.55 1.73
C GLN A 66 -8.65 -0.82 2.81
N LEU A 67 -8.76 -1.95 3.52
CA LEU A 67 -7.75 -2.36 4.50
C LEU A 67 -6.44 -2.70 3.82
N PHE A 68 -6.47 -3.57 2.81
CA PHE A 68 -5.29 -3.97 2.04
C PHE A 68 -4.56 -2.76 1.42
N THR A 69 -5.31 -1.84 0.79
CA THR A 69 -4.72 -0.61 0.22
C THR A 69 -4.14 0.31 1.28
N SER A 70 -4.74 0.38 2.47
CA SER A 70 -4.20 1.13 3.61
C SER A 70 -2.89 0.53 4.10
N GLU A 71 -2.82 -0.80 4.24
CA GLU A 71 -1.60 -1.51 4.63
C GLU A 71 -0.49 -1.32 3.61
N LYS A 72 -0.76 -1.49 2.31
CA LYS A 72 0.22 -1.22 1.25
C LYS A 72 0.67 0.24 1.20
N SER A 73 -0.20 1.18 1.54
CA SER A 73 0.19 2.59 1.67
C SER A 73 1.15 2.81 2.84
N LYS A 74 0.94 2.12 3.97
CA LYS A 74 1.86 2.16 5.11
C LYS A 74 3.20 1.48 4.77
N GLU A 75 3.18 0.31 4.16
CA GLU A 75 4.40 -0.40 3.71
C GLU A 75 5.23 0.48 2.78
N ALA A 76 4.61 1.11 1.78
CA ALA A 76 5.29 2.02 0.86
C ALA A 76 5.98 3.19 1.60
N PHE A 77 5.35 3.71 2.65
CA PHE A 77 5.95 4.74 3.49
C PHE A 77 7.17 4.24 4.27
N HIS A 78 7.14 3.02 4.82
CA HIS A 78 8.31 2.41 5.47
C HIS A 78 9.46 2.23 4.48
N VAL A 79 9.17 1.71 3.28
CA VAL A 79 10.17 1.51 2.23
C VAL A 79 10.80 2.84 1.80
N LEU A 80 10.00 3.91 1.66
CA LEU A 80 10.51 5.26 1.42
C LEU A 80 11.49 5.70 2.51
N LEU A 81 11.11 5.55 3.79
CA LEU A 81 11.97 5.93 4.91
C LEU A 81 13.30 5.16 4.88
N ILE A 82 13.25 3.84 4.69
CA ILE A 82 14.45 2.98 4.57
C ILE A 82 15.34 3.49 3.44
N GLY A 83 14.76 3.73 2.25
CA GLY A 83 15.49 4.27 1.10
C GLY A 83 16.15 5.61 1.39
N LYS A 84 15.47 6.51 2.10
CA LYS A 84 16.06 7.81 2.49
C LYS A 84 17.21 7.66 3.49
N TYR A 85 17.04 6.85 4.53
CA TYR A 85 18.06 6.68 5.57
C TYR A 85 19.29 5.89 5.09
N LEU A 86 19.12 4.99 4.12
CA LEU A 86 20.22 4.27 3.45
C LEU A 86 20.76 4.97 2.20
N ALA A 87 20.29 6.19 1.90
CA ALA A 87 20.66 6.92 0.69
C ALA A 87 20.45 6.14 -0.64
N ASN A 88 19.45 5.26 -0.67
CA ASN A 88 19.06 4.45 -1.81
C ASN A 88 17.56 4.59 -2.13
N GLU A 89 17.12 5.83 -2.36
CA GLU A 89 15.73 6.16 -2.65
C GLU A 89 15.25 5.55 -3.97
N LYS A 90 16.15 5.33 -4.94
CA LYS A 90 15.78 4.77 -6.23
C LYS A 90 15.35 3.30 -6.13
N ALA A 91 16.08 2.48 -5.37
CA ALA A 91 15.68 1.10 -5.14
C ALA A 91 14.36 1.01 -4.36
N ALA A 92 14.14 1.91 -3.41
CA ALA A 92 12.88 2.03 -2.68
C ALA A 92 11.71 2.38 -3.63
N GLU A 93 11.90 3.35 -4.52
CA GLU A 93 10.91 3.69 -5.55
C GLU A 93 10.59 2.48 -6.44
N ASP A 94 11.61 1.81 -6.96
CA ASP A 94 11.43 0.67 -7.88
C ASP A 94 10.69 -0.49 -7.20
N PHE A 95 10.97 -0.74 -5.92
CA PHE A 95 10.24 -1.72 -5.11
C PHE A 95 8.76 -1.37 -4.97
N VAL A 96 8.45 -0.12 -4.64
CA VAL A 96 7.05 0.33 -4.48
C VAL A 96 6.33 0.30 -5.83
N ARG A 97 6.95 0.74 -6.92
CA ARG A 97 6.35 0.69 -8.26
C ARG A 97 6.09 -0.74 -8.75
N LYS A 98 6.97 -1.68 -8.40
CA LYS A 98 6.71 -3.11 -8.64
C LYS A 98 5.46 -3.56 -7.87
N THR A 99 5.33 -3.16 -6.61
CA THR A 99 4.15 -3.46 -5.79
C THR A 99 2.86 -2.88 -6.39
N GLU A 100 2.91 -1.64 -6.91
CA GLU A 100 1.78 -1.02 -7.63
C GLU A 100 1.35 -1.87 -8.83
N LYS A 101 2.31 -2.34 -9.64
CA LYS A 101 2.05 -3.20 -10.79
C LYS A 101 1.46 -4.55 -10.37
N ASP A 102 2.00 -5.18 -9.34
CA ASP A 102 1.60 -6.52 -8.90
C ASP A 102 0.22 -6.51 -8.23
N THR A 103 -0.16 -5.41 -7.59
CA THR A 103 -1.44 -5.26 -6.87
C THR A 103 -2.52 -4.52 -7.66
N GLY A 104 -2.13 -3.72 -8.64
CA GLY A 104 -3.02 -2.78 -9.32
C GLY A 104 -3.46 -1.60 -8.45
N ILE A 105 -2.74 -1.31 -7.36
CA ILE A 105 -2.98 -0.09 -6.56
C ILE A 105 -2.16 1.04 -7.16
N GLU A 106 -2.83 2.12 -7.53
CA GLU A 106 -2.18 3.27 -8.15
C GLU A 106 -1.62 4.26 -7.12
N SER A 107 -0.43 4.80 -7.44
CA SER A 107 0.18 5.94 -6.75
C SER A 107 0.51 5.72 -5.27
N LEU A 108 0.93 4.51 -4.89
CA LEU A 108 1.51 4.23 -3.58
C LEU A 108 2.76 5.07 -3.32
N TRP A 109 3.66 5.18 -4.31
CA TRP A 109 4.90 5.94 -4.16
C TRP A 109 4.62 7.42 -3.92
N GLU A 110 3.81 8.03 -4.79
CA GLU A 110 3.50 9.46 -4.68
C GLU A 110 2.73 9.78 -3.39
N ARG A 111 1.89 8.87 -2.88
CA ARG A 111 1.26 9.02 -1.56
C ARG A 111 2.26 8.97 -0.42
N ALA A 112 3.22 8.05 -0.46
CA ALA A 112 4.28 7.95 0.53
C ALA A 112 5.14 9.23 0.56
N VAL A 113 5.54 9.73 -0.62
CA VAL A 113 6.29 10.99 -0.75
C VAL A 113 5.50 12.17 -0.20
N LYS A 114 4.22 12.30 -0.56
CA LYS A 114 3.35 13.36 -0.04
C LYS A 114 3.21 13.31 1.48
N MET A 115 3.05 12.13 2.06
CA MET A 115 3.02 11.96 3.51
C MET A 115 4.32 12.43 4.15
N HIS A 116 5.47 12.06 3.57
CA HIS A 116 6.79 12.45 4.08
C HIS A 116 7.04 13.97 3.96
N GLN A 117 6.46 14.63 2.96
CA GLN A 117 6.56 16.08 2.77
C GLN A 117 5.77 16.89 3.81
N LEU A 118 4.82 16.27 4.53
CA LEU A 118 4.12 16.94 5.60
C LEU A 118 5.07 17.25 6.77
N PRO A 119 4.86 18.35 7.49
CA PRO A 119 5.46 18.57 8.80
C PRO A 119 5.25 17.35 9.73
N LYS A 120 6.29 16.95 10.48
CA LYS A 120 6.25 15.73 11.31
C LYS A 120 5.16 15.72 12.38
N ASP A 121 4.75 16.88 12.87
CA ASP A 121 3.63 17.05 13.80
C ASP A 121 2.29 16.64 13.18
N LEU A 122 2.14 16.85 11.87
CA LEU A 122 0.96 16.45 11.08
C LEU A 122 1.00 14.99 10.62
N TRP A 123 2.09 14.26 10.90
CA TRP A 123 2.13 12.83 10.59
C TRP A 123 1.13 12.08 11.47
N ALA A 124 0.46 11.11 10.87
CA ALA A 124 -0.32 10.15 11.61
C ALA A 124 0.59 9.37 12.58
N GLU A 125 0.04 8.97 13.72
CA GLU A 125 0.81 8.28 14.78
C GLU A 125 1.55 7.03 14.29
N TRP A 126 0.95 6.28 13.36
CA TRP A 126 1.62 5.11 12.76
C TRP A 126 2.86 5.50 11.94
N ALA A 127 2.86 6.67 11.28
CA ALA A 127 3.98 7.15 10.49
C ALA A 127 5.12 7.69 11.38
N LYS A 128 4.77 8.34 12.50
CA LYS A 128 5.75 8.72 13.53
C LYS A 128 6.43 7.48 14.11
N ARG A 129 5.66 6.43 14.43
CA ARG A 129 6.22 5.15 14.88
C ARG A 129 7.09 4.48 13.82
N ALA A 130 6.67 4.53 12.55
CA ALA A 130 7.47 4.03 11.44
C ALA A 130 8.84 4.70 11.38
N ASP A 131 8.92 6.03 11.60
CA ASP A 131 10.19 6.76 11.63
C ASP A 131 11.15 6.21 12.70
N VAL A 132 10.65 5.97 13.90
CA VAL A 132 11.44 5.42 15.02
C VAL A 132 11.96 4.02 14.68
N ILE A 133 11.05 3.12 14.28
CA ILE A 133 11.38 1.73 13.95
C ILE A 133 12.41 1.65 12.82
N VAL A 134 12.22 2.45 11.77
CA VAL A 134 13.13 2.44 10.61
C VAL A 134 14.50 2.99 10.99
N ARG A 135 14.58 4.03 11.83
CA ARG A 135 15.87 4.54 12.32
C ARG A 135 16.64 3.48 13.10
N GLU A 136 15.96 2.76 14.00
CA GLU A 136 16.56 1.67 14.77
C GLU A 136 17.06 0.54 13.84
N LEU A 137 16.24 0.15 12.86
CA LEU A 137 16.61 -0.85 11.87
C LEU A 137 17.85 -0.45 11.05
N VAL A 138 17.89 0.80 10.57
CA VAL A 138 19.01 1.28 9.74
C VAL A 138 20.30 1.38 10.56
N GLU A 139 20.21 1.76 11.83
CA GLU A 139 21.37 1.77 12.72
C GLU A 139 21.90 0.36 12.97
N ALA A 140 21.01 -0.63 13.16
CA ALA A 140 21.39 -2.04 13.27
C ALA A 140 22.13 -2.53 12.00
N ILE A 141 21.59 -2.25 10.80
CA ILE A 141 22.22 -2.61 9.52
C ILE A 141 23.62 -2.02 9.42
N ARG A 142 23.79 -0.72 9.73
CA ARG A 142 25.11 -0.06 9.67
C ARG A 142 26.11 -0.65 10.66
N ASN A 143 25.66 -1.09 11.82
CA ASN A 143 26.52 -1.71 12.81
C ASN A 143 26.96 -3.12 12.38
N GLU A 144 26.07 -3.89 11.74
CA GLU A 144 26.42 -5.18 11.13
C GLU A 144 27.43 -5.02 9.99
N GLU A 145 27.25 -4.03 9.11
CA GLU A 145 28.19 -3.73 8.03
C GLU A 145 29.59 -3.41 8.57
N LYS A 146 29.68 -2.55 9.61
CA LYS A 146 30.96 -2.24 10.27
C LYS A 146 31.62 -3.46 10.91
N ALA A 147 30.83 -4.35 11.52
CA ALA A 147 31.34 -5.57 12.14
C ALA A 147 31.94 -6.51 11.08
N ALA A 148 31.26 -6.69 9.96
CA ALA A 148 31.73 -7.49 8.84
C ALA A 148 33.04 -6.94 8.24
N ASP A 149 33.14 -5.62 8.07
CA ASP A 149 34.36 -4.96 7.58
C ASP A 149 35.56 -5.16 8.52
N LEU A 150 35.33 -5.09 9.83
CA LEU A 150 36.36 -5.33 10.83
C LEU A 150 36.86 -6.78 10.78
N GLU A 151 35.94 -7.74 10.69
CA GLU A 151 36.27 -9.16 10.57
C GLU A 151 37.14 -9.44 9.33
N GLY A 152 36.74 -8.90 8.17
CA GLY A 152 37.53 -9.04 6.93
C GLY A 152 38.91 -8.38 7.02
N THR A 153 39.06 -7.32 7.83
CA THR A 153 40.36 -6.68 8.09
C THR A 153 41.24 -7.57 8.97
N ILE A 154 40.69 -8.13 10.06
CA ILE A 154 41.40 -9.05 10.95
C ILE A 154 41.88 -10.29 10.18
N GLN A 155 41.03 -10.89 9.35
CA GLN A 155 41.40 -12.06 8.54
C GLN A 155 42.57 -11.77 7.59
N ARG A 156 42.57 -10.60 6.93
CA ARG A 156 43.68 -10.18 6.05
C ARG A 156 45.00 -9.98 6.81
N GLU A 157 44.96 -9.37 7.99
CA GLU A 157 46.17 -9.19 8.81
C GLU A 157 46.69 -10.52 9.37
N LEU A 158 45.81 -11.42 9.80
CA LEU A 158 46.20 -12.77 10.21
C LEU A 158 46.87 -13.56 9.07
N GLN A 159 46.37 -13.41 7.84
CA GLN A 159 46.98 -14.04 6.66
C GLN A 159 48.38 -13.48 6.38
N LYS A 160 48.55 -12.14 6.40
CA LYS A 160 49.87 -11.50 6.24
C LYS A 160 50.86 -11.94 7.33
N MET A 161 50.39 -12.10 8.57
CA MET A 161 51.23 -12.59 9.65
C MET A 161 51.72 -14.02 9.39
N LYS A 162 50.82 -14.92 8.95
CA LYS A 162 51.20 -16.29 8.59
C LYS A 162 52.24 -16.33 7.49
N GLU A 163 52.06 -15.51 6.44
CA GLU A 163 53.00 -15.40 5.32
C GLU A 163 54.37 -14.83 5.71
N ARG A 164 54.46 -14.02 6.76
CA ARG A 164 55.73 -13.50 7.30
C ARG A 164 56.49 -14.49 8.19
N THR A 165 55.77 -15.48 8.73
CA THR A 165 56.33 -16.50 9.62
C THR A 165 56.63 -17.83 8.93
N ALA A 166 56.33 -17.95 7.64
CA ALA A 166 56.66 -19.09 6.78
C ALA A 166 57.93 -18.81 5.97
#